data_AF-A0A926PCG0-F1
#
_entry.id   AF-A0A926PCG0-F1
#
_cell.length_a   1.000
_cell.length_b   1.000
_cell.length_c   1.000
_cell.angle_alpha   90.00
_cell.angle_beta   90.00
_cell.angle_gamma   90.00
#
_symmetry.space_group_name_H-M   'P 1'
#
loop_
_entity.id
_entity.type
_entity.pdbx_description
1 polymer ?
#
loop_
_entity_poly.entity_id
_entity_poly.type
_entity_poly.pdbx_seq_one_letter_code
_entity_poly.pdbx_strand_id
1 'polypeptide(L)' 'MIHYELKPLNLGYRLTVWESAPITPSRVEPFHFKLNFTIVSLKEAQNILNLIPGEKANALSPSSSE' A
#
# COMPACT_ATOMS: atom_id res chain seq x y z
N MET A 1 6.89 -2.90 -9.39
CA MET A 1 5.66 -3.65 -9.06
C MET A 1 4.85 -2.82 -8.10
N ILE A 2 3.56 -2.61 -8.38
CA ILE A 2 2.67 -1.82 -7.52
C ILE A 2 2.14 -2.71 -6.41
N HIS A 3 2.22 -2.22 -5.17
CA HIS A 3 1.67 -2.84 -3.98
C HIS A 3 0.57 -1.95 -3.40
N TYR A 4 -0.40 -2.57 -2.73
CA TYR A 4 -1.44 -1.84 -2.02
C TYR A 4 -1.76 -2.45 -0.65
N GLU A 5 -2.26 -1.62 0.25
CA GLU A 5 -2.74 -2.01 1.56
C GLU A 5 -4.03 -1.25 1.89
N LEU A 6 -5.05 -1.98 2.34
CA LEU A 6 -6.30 -1.39 2.82
C LEU A 6 -6.45 -1.68 4.31
N LYS A 7 -6.41 -0.64 5.14
CA LYS A 7 -6.55 -0.72 6.60
C LYS A 7 -7.86 -0.05 7.05
N PRO A 8 -8.65 -0.68 7.92
CA PRO A 8 -9.79 0.00 8.53
C PRO A 8 -9.31 1.14 9.44
N LEU A 9 -10.08 2.21 9.52
CA LEU A 9 -9.92 3.33 10.46
C LEU A 9 -11.18 3.43 11.35
N ASN A 10 -11.16 4.32 12.34
CA ASN A 10 -12.34 4.62 13.16
C ASN A 10 -13.51 5.12 12.32
N LEU A 11 -13.23 5.83 11.22
CA LEU A 11 -14.21 6.28 10.24
C LEU A 11 -13.67 5.98 8.83
N GLY A 12 -14.15 4.89 8.24
CA GLY A 12 -13.77 4.45 6.90
C GLY A 12 -12.49 3.62 6.85
N TYR A 13 -11.67 3.85 5.83
CA TYR A 13 -10.53 3.03 5.47
C TYR A 13 -9.37 3.89 4.98
N ARG A 14 -8.14 3.46 5.26
CA ARG A 14 -6.92 3.97 4.64
C ARG A 14 -6.50 3.03 3.53
N LEU A 15 -6.51 3.51 2.30
CA LEU A 15 -5.92 2.83 1.16
C LEU A 15 -4.53 3.41 0.88
N THR A 16 -3.50 2.58 0.98
CA THR A 16 -2.12 2.92 0.63
C THR A 16 -1.75 2.20 -0.64
N VAL A 17 -1.18 2.90 -1.63
CA VAL A 17 -0.69 2.32 -2.88
C VAL A 17 0.73 2.83 -3.13
N TRP A 18 1.67 1.96 -3.46
CA TRP A 18 3.07 2.35 -3.66
C TRP A 18 3.80 1.45 -4.65
N GLU A 19 4.92 1.96 -5.15
CA GLU A 19 5.92 1.19 -5.86
C GLU A 19 7.29 1.42 -5.21
N SER A 20 7.97 0.34 -4.84
CA SER A 20 9.31 0.41 -4.25
C SER A 20 10.33 0.89 -5.28
N ALA A 21 11.23 1.78 -4.85
CA ALA A 21 12.38 2.16 -5.68
C ALA A 21 13.42 1.01 -5.69
N PRO A 22 14.14 0.79 -6.81
CA PRO A 22 15.25 -0.14 -6.89
C PRO A 22 16.27 0.09 -5.78
N ILE A 23 16.71 -1.00 -5.17
CA ILE A 23 17.76 -0.96 -4.16
C ILE A 23 19.10 -0.75 -4.89
N THR A 24 19.57 0.49 -4.87
CA THR A 24 20.86 0.89 -5.47
C THR A 24 21.69 1.63 -4.42
N PRO A 25 23.03 1.65 -4.53
CA PRO A 25 23.89 2.40 -3.62
C PRO A 25 23.58 3.90 -3.57
N SER A 26 23.01 4.44 -4.65
CA SER A 26 22.60 5.84 -4.78
C SER A 26 21.11 6.07 -4.43
N ARG A 27 20.42 5.10 -3.82
CA ARG A 27 19.00 5.23 -3.50
C ARG A 27 18.79 6.32 -2.45
N VAL A 28 18.10 7.38 -2.84
CA VAL A 28 17.74 8.49 -1.94
C VAL A 28 16.43 8.23 -1.19
N GLU A 29 15.46 7.56 -1.84
CA GLU A 29 14.14 7.28 -1.27
C GLU A 29 13.71 5.82 -1.43
N PRO A 30 12.91 5.27 -0.49
CA PRO A 30 12.47 3.88 -0.54
C PRO A 30 11.40 3.58 -1.60
N PHE A 31 10.73 4.59 -2.14
CA PHE A 31 9.60 4.44 -3.07
C PHE A 31 9.80 5.30 -4.33
N HIS A 32 9.38 4.81 -5.49
CA HIS A 32 9.16 5.65 -6.67
C HIS A 32 7.95 6.55 -6.48
N PHE A 33 6.90 6.00 -5.86
CA PHE A 33 5.76 6.77 -5.39
C PHE A 33 5.10 6.05 -4.22
N LYS A 34 4.41 6.83 -3.38
CA LYS A 34 3.53 6.32 -2.34
C LYS A 34 2.36 7.26 -2.15
N LEU A 35 1.16 6.75 -2.32
CA LEU A 35 -0.10 7.48 -2.20
C LEU A 35 -0.89 6.93 -1.02
N ASN A 36 -1.49 7.83 -0.24
CA ASN A 36 -2.34 7.49 0.90
C ASN A 36 -3.69 8.18 0.73
N PHE A 37 -4.77 7.41 0.69
CA PHE A 37 -6.14 7.90 0.59
C PHE A 37 -6.92 7.51 1.83
N THR A 38 -7.78 8.41 2.29
CA THR A 38 -8.83 8.08 3.25
C THR A 38 -10.14 7.97 2.49
N ILE A 39 -10.78 6.80 2.59
CA ILE A 39 -12.00 6.46 1.85
C ILE A 39 -13.05 6.04 2.86
N VAL A 40 -14.26 6.60 2.77
CA VAL A 40 -15.33 6.30 3.73
C VAL A 40 -15.97 4.93 3.46
N SER A 41 -16.11 4.57 2.17
CA SER A 41 -16.81 3.36 1.74
C SER A 41 -15.86 2.22 1.37
N LEU A 42 -16.09 1.04 1.94
CA LEU A 42 -15.35 -0.18 1.56
C LEU A 42 -15.51 -0.50 0.06
N LYS A 43 -16.72 -0.31 -0.48
CA LYS A 43 -17.03 -0.57 -1.89
C LYS A 43 -16.22 0.34 -2.81
N GLU A 44 -16.08 1.61 -2.44
CA GLU A 44 -15.27 2.58 -3.19
C GLU A 44 -13.79 2.18 -3.18
N ALA A 45 -13.27 1.78 -2.00
CA ALA A 45 -11.89 1.29 -1.90
C ALA A 45 -11.65 0.05 -2.78
N GLN A 46 -12.59 -0.90 -2.80
CA GLN A 46 -12.53 -2.09 -3.66
C GLN A 46 -12.58 -1.73 -5.15
N ASN A 47 -13.43 -0.77 -5.53
CA ASN A 47 -13.50 -0.30 -6.92
C ASN A 47 -12.17 0.30 -7.38
N ILE A 48 -11.52 1.10 -6.53
CA ILE A 48 -10.20 1.66 -6.83
C ILE A 48 -9.16 0.55 -6.99
N LEU A 49 -9.16 -0.44 -6.09
CA LEU A 49 -8.24 -1.58 -6.16
C LEU A 49 -8.40 -2.38 -7.46
N ASN A 50 -9.61 -2.51 -7.98
CA ASN A 50 -9.86 -3.20 -9.26
C ASN A 50 -9.31 -2.46 -10.49
N LEU A 51 -9.02 -1.15 -10.37
CA LEU A 51 -8.45 -0.33 -11.45
C LEU A 51 -6.92 -0.36 -11.47
N ILE A 52 -6.29 -0.84 -10.40
CA ILE A 52 -4.83 -0.80 -10.23
C ILE A 52 -4.29 -2.22 -10.46
N PRO A 53 -3.41 -2.43 -11.46
CA PRO A 53 -2.73 -3.71 -11.64
C PRO A 53 -1.60 -3.84 -10.60
N GLY A 54 -1.98 -4.19 -9.36
CA GLY A 54 -1.05 -4.32 -8.25
C GLY A 54 -1.40 -5.49 -7.34
N GLU A 55 -0.53 -5.75 -6.38
CA GLU A 55 -0.70 -6.84 -5.42
C GLU A 55 -1.00 -6.32 -4.03
N LYS A 56 -1.88 -7.03 -3.31
CA LYS A 56 -2.06 -6.77 -1.89
C LYS A 56 -0.73 -7.03 -1.21
N ALA A 57 -0.23 -6.05 -0.48
CA ALA A 57 0.90 -6.25 0.39
C ALA A 57 0.50 -7.33 1.40
N ASN A 58 1.14 -8.50 1.27
CA ASN A 58 1.12 -9.46 2.34
C ASN A 58 1.67 -8.71 3.55
N ALA A 59 0.89 -8.67 4.63
CA ALA A 59 1.43 -8.25 5.91
C ALA A 59 2.72 -9.06 6.06
N LEU A 60 3.86 -8.38 6.02
CA LEU A 60 5.08 -8.94 6.53
C LEU A 60 4.71 -9.27 7.97
N SER A 61 4.41 -10.55 8.22
CA SER A 61 4.33 -11.08 9.57
C SER A 61 5.57 -10.52 10.25
N PRO A 62 5.45 -9.76 11.36
CA PRO A 62 6.63 -9.37 12.09
C PRO A 62 7.37 -10.68 12.34
N SER A 63 8.55 -10.84 11.75
CA SER A 63 9.41 -11.96 12.07
C SER A 63 9.64 -11.84 13.56
N SER A 64 9.00 -12.72 14.33
CA SER A 64 9.41 -12.98 15.70
C SER A 64 10.86 -13.41 15.62
N SER A 65 11.76 -12.48 15.91
CA SER A 65 13.20 -12.65 16.03
C SER A 65 13.65 -11.46 16.87
N GLU A 66 14.18 -11.57 18.08
CA GLU A 66 14.51 -12.64 19.02
C GLU A 66 14.32 -12.04 20.42
#